data_AF-A0A923YST1-F1
#
_entry.id   AF-A0A923YST1-F1
#
_cell.length_a   1.000
_cell.length_b   1.000
_cell.length_c   1.000
_cell.angle_alpha   90.00
_cell.angle_beta   90.00
_cell.angle_gamma   90.00
#
_symmetry.space_group_name_H-M   'P 1'
#
loop_
_entity.id
_entity.type
_entity.pdbx_description
1 polymer ?
#
loop_
_entity_poly.entity_id
_entity_poly.type
_entity_poly.pdbx_seq_one_letter_code
_entity_poly.pdbx_strand_id
1 'polypeptide(L)'
;MEELDLLKKDWNKTNVFEQVSEAEIYKMLHKKSSSTVRWILIISVIELLLWSGSSLLLNADDAFKKFNIANLNWYVMASNIVHYSIVIVFIMLFYVNYRKISVITSTKNLMKSILKTRKTVQYYIWYNLVVIALSFVLGIVLVFMLDPTISKLSKNANFKYGFIIGFVLIAAITIGIFWMLYKVIYGRLLKKLYQNYEELKKIDF
;
A
#
# COMPACT_ATOMS: atom_id res chain seq x y z
N MET A 1 -14.38 52.74 -27.51
CA MET A 1 -15.64 51.96 -27.52
C MET A 1 -15.39 50.47 -27.64
N GLU A 2 -14.36 50.01 -28.36
CA GLU A 2 -14.06 48.57 -28.53
C GLU A 2 -13.72 47.81 -27.24
N GLU A 3 -13.03 48.44 -26.27
CA GLU A 3 -12.66 47.78 -25.00
C GLU A 3 -13.89 47.47 -24.11
N LEU A 4 -14.90 48.35 -24.17
CA LEU A 4 -16.16 48.18 -23.45
C LEU A 4 -16.99 47.05 -24.05
N ASP A 5 -16.96 46.88 -25.38
CA ASP A 5 -17.64 45.78 -26.06
C ASP A 5 -16.93 44.43 -25.84
N LEU A 6 -15.61 44.42 -25.73
CA LEU A 6 -14.84 43.23 -25.32
C LEU A 6 -15.19 42.82 -23.88
N LEU A 7 -15.21 43.78 -22.95
CA LEU A 7 -15.61 43.51 -21.56
C LEU A 7 -17.07 43.05 -21.45
N LYS A 8 -17.98 43.62 -22.25
CA LYS A 8 -19.40 43.20 -22.28
C LYS A 8 -19.57 41.81 -22.88
N LYS A 9 -18.75 41.45 -23.88
CA LYS A 9 -18.70 40.11 -24.48
C LYS A 9 -18.15 39.07 -23.51
N ASP A 10 -17.10 39.39 -22.76
CA ASP A 10 -16.54 38.49 -21.76
C ASP A 10 -17.37 38.44 -20.46
N TRP A 11 -18.06 39.54 -20.11
CA TRP A 11 -19.06 39.56 -19.04
C TRP A 11 -20.27 38.70 -19.39
N ASN A 12 -20.76 38.72 -20.64
CA ASN A 12 -21.82 37.83 -21.11
C ASN A 12 -21.33 36.38 -21.34
N LYS A 13 -20.02 36.15 -21.42
CA LYS A 13 -19.41 34.83 -21.16
C LYS A 13 -19.18 34.64 -19.65
N THR A 14 -20.09 35.12 -18.80
CA THR A 14 -20.13 34.63 -17.43
C THR A 14 -20.21 33.13 -17.59
N ASN A 15 -19.15 32.41 -17.18
CA ASN A 15 -19.06 30.98 -17.30
C ASN A 15 -20.40 30.43 -16.82
N VAL A 16 -21.22 29.98 -17.77
CA VAL A 16 -22.41 29.21 -17.48
C VAL A 16 -21.81 27.94 -16.90
N PHE A 17 -21.56 27.97 -15.59
CA PHE A 17 -21.25 26.77 -14.85
C PHE A 17 -22.41 25.86 -15.22
N GLU A 18 -22.12 24.80 -15.99
CA GLU A 18 -23.09 23.74 -16.21
C GLU A 18 -23.65 23.42 -14.83
N GLN A 19 -24.93 23.71 -14.62
CA GLN A 19 -25.59 23.39 -13.37
C GLN A 19 -25.70 21.88 -13.33
N VAL A 20 -24.63 21.26 -12.84
CA VAL A 20 -24.53 19.82 -12.74
C VAL A 20 -25.61 19.38 -11.75
N SER A 21 -26.52 18.53 -12.21
CA SER A 21 -27.58 18.00 -11.36
C SER A 21 -27.00 17.15 -10.22
N GLU A 22 -27.68 17.06 -9.09
CA GLU A 22 -27.26 16.19 -7.97
C GLU A 22 -27.02 14.73 -8.40
N ALA A 23 -27.83 14.24 -9.37
CA ALA A 23 -27.67 12.93 -9.96
C ALA A 23 -26.36 12.76 -10.75
N GLU A 24 -25.94 13.81 -11.48
CA GLU A 24 -24.65 13.83 -12.19
C GLU A 24 -23.46 13.95 -11.23
N ILE A 25 -23.59 14.77 -10.18
CA ILE A 25 -22.60 14.87 -9.10
C ILE A 25 -22.41 13.51 -8.43
N TYR A 26 -23.51 12.81 -8.09
CA TYR A 26 -23.48 11.45 -7.56
C TYR A 26 -22.76 10.48 -8.50
N LYS A 27 -23.12 10.49 -9.79
CA LYS A 27 -22.50 9.61 -10.81
C LYS A 27 -21.00 9.84 -10.94
N MET A 28 -20.56 11.10 -10.87
CA MET A 28 -19.13 11.45 -10.89
C MET A 28 -18.40 10.98 -9.62
N LEU A 29 -18.98 11.19 -8.43
CA LEU A 29 -18.38 10.77 -7.16
C LEU A 29 -18.28 9.26 -7.02
N HIS A 30 -19.30 8.55 -7.49
CA HIS A 30 -19.30 7.09 -7.57
C HIS A 30 -18.16 6.58 -8.48
N LYS A 31 -18.02 7.17 -9.68
CA LYS A 31 -16.94 6.82 -10.63
C LYS A 31 -15.54 7.12 -10.05
N LYS A 32 -15.35 8.27 -9.39
CA LYS A 32 -14.08 8.63 -8.72
C LYS A 32 -13.73 7.66 -7.59
N SER A 33 -14.71 7.26 -6.78
CA SER A 33 -14.52 6.32 -5.67
C SER A 33 -14.14 4.93 -6.19
N SER A 34 -14.87 4.41 -7.18
CA SER A 34 -14.55 3.14 -7.84
C SER A 34 -13.16 3.13 -8.47
N SER A 35 -12.78 4.22 -9.16
CA SER A 35 -11.44 4.38 -9.73
C SER A 35 -10.33 4.37 -8.67
N THR A 36 -10.56 5.01 -7.53
CA THR A 36 -9.60 5.02 -6.41
C THR A 36 -9.37 3.61 -5.86
N VAL A 37 -10.45 2.82 -5.69
CA VAL A 37 -10.34 1.43 -5.23
C VAL A 37 -9.70 0.52 -6.29
N ARG A 38 -9.95 0.78 -7.57
CA ARG A 38 -9.24 0.12 -8.67
C ARG A 38 -7.73 0.36 -8.61
N TRP A 39 -7.30 1.59 -8.34
CA TRP A 39 -5.87 1.90 -8.18
C TRP A 39 -5.25 1.18 -6.98
N ILE A 40 -5.96 1.09 -5.85
CA ILE A 40 -5.52 0.30 -4.68
C ILE A 40 -5.29 -1.16 -5.07
N LEU A 41 -6.22 -1.77 -5.81
CA LEU A 41 -6.07 -3.14 -6.30
C LEU A 41 -4.84 -3.29 -7.21
N ILE A 42 -4.67 -2.39 -8.19
CA ILE A 42 -3.52 -2.42 -9.12
C ILE A 42 -2.20 -2.34 -8.34
N ILE A 43 -2.09 -1.43 -7.38
CA ILE A 43 -0.89 -1.27 -6.55
C ILE A 43 -0.61 -2.56 -5.77
N SER A 44 -1.62 -3.20 -5.17
CA SER A 44 -1.41 -4.47 -4.44
C SER A 44 -0.91 -5.61 -5.34
N VAL A 45 -1.35 -5.66 -6.61
CA VAL A 45 -0.86 -6.64 -7.59
C VAL A 45 0.59 -6.31 -8.00
N ILE A 46 0.91 -5.03 -8.21
CA ILE A 46 2.28 -4.61 -8.53
C ILE A 46 3.23 -4.94 -7.37
N GLU A 47 2.82 -4.72 -6.12
CA GLU A 47 3.63 -5.08 -4.94
C GLU A 47 3.92 -6.59 -4.90
N LEU A 48 2.93 -7.46 -5.16
CA LEU A 48 3.13 -8.90 -5.27
C LEU A 48 4.16 -9.27 -6.35
N LEU A 49 4.06 -8.63 -7.52
CA LEU A 49 4.99 -8.84 -8.63
C LEU A 49 6.40 -8.35 -8.31
N LEU A 50 6.53 -7.22 -7.60
CA LEU A 50 7.82 -6.71 -7.15
C LEU A 50 8.50 -7.66 -6.16
N TRP A 51 7.74 -8.22 -5.20
CA TRP A 51 8.26 -9.23 -4.27
C TRP A 51 8.66 -10.54 -4.97
N SER A 52 7.88 -10.99 -5.94
CA SER A 52 8.18 -12.22 -6.68
C SER A 52 9.34 -12.01 -7.66
N GLY A 53 9.40 -10.86 -8.31
CA GLY A 53 10.44 -10.49 -9.26
C GLY A 53 11.79 -10.19 -8.61
N SER A 54 11.81 -9.66 -7.38
CA SER A 54 13.07 -9.42 -6.66
C SER A 54 13.81 -10.72 -6.36
N SER A 55 13.11 -11.82 -6.08
CA SER A 55 13.72 -13.15 -5.91
C SER A 55 14.46 -13.64 -7.16
N LEU A 56 13.90 -13.38 -8.35
CA LEU A 56 14.48 -13.79 -9.63
C LEU A 56 15.65 -12.91 -10.04
N LEU A 57 15.56 -11.59 -9.81
CA LEU A 57 16.62 -10.64 -10.18
C LEU A 57 17.85 -10.71 -9.29
N LEU A 58 17.68 -11.09 -8.01
CA LEU A 58 18.77 -11.10 -7.03
C LEU A 58 19.48 -12.45 -6.91
N ASN A 59 19.12 -13.47 -7.71
CA ASN A 59 19.64 -14.85 -7.59
C ASN A 59 19.72 -15.30 -6.12
N ALA A 60 18.69 -14.98 -5.33
CA ALA A 60 18.70 -15.18 -3.88
C ALA A 60 18.95 -16.66 -3.52
N ASP A 61 18.53 -17.59 -4.39
CA ASP A 61 18.76 -19.02 -4.26
C ASP A 61 20.24 -19.40 -4.12
N ASP A 62 21.16 -18.71 -4.79
CA ASP A 62 22.60 -18.99 -4.66
C ASP A 62 23.19 -18.42 -3.36
N ALA A 63 22.63 -17.33 -2.84
CA ALA A 63 22.96 -16.80 -1.52
C ALA A 63 22.48 -17.73 -0.40
N PHE A 64 21.27 -18.30 -0.52
CA PHE A 64 20.74 -19.28 0.43
C PHE A 64 21.48 -20.63 0.36
N LYS A 65 21.88 -21.09 -0.84
CA LYS A 65 22.72 -22.28 -1.01
C LYS A 65 24.08 -22.14 -0.32
N LYS A 66 24.69 -20.95 -0.33
CA LYS A 66 25.95 -20.67 0.38
C LYS A 66 25.87 -20.87 1.89
N PHE A 67 24.68 -20.71 2.49
CA PHE A 67 24.48 -20.95 3.92
C PHE A 67 24.32 -22.44 4.28
N ASN A 68 24.22 -23.36 3.31
CA ASN A 68 24.31 -24.82 3.47
C ASN A 68 23.56 -25.41 4.69
N ILE A 69 22.32 -24.97 4.96
CA ILE A 69 21.51 -25.49 6.06
C ILE A 69 20.20 -26.04 5.51
N ALA A 70 20.19 -27.35 5.28
CA ALA A 70 19.04 -28.11 4.79
C ALA A 70 17.76 -27.89 5.63
N ASN A 71 17.91 -27.57 6.92
CA ASN A 71 16.80 -27.32 7.84
C ASN A 71 16.23 -25.89 7.82
N LEU A 72 16.83 -24.94 7.09
CA LEU A 72 16.27 -23.59 7.00
C LEU A 72 15.42 -23.38 5.75
N ASN A 73 15.69 -24.17 4.71
CA ASN A 73 15.00 -24.06 3.44
C ASN A 73 13.49 -24.30 3.59
N TRP A 74 13.10 -25.29 4.40
CA TRP A 74 11.67 -25.57 4.63
C TRP A 74 10.98 -24.42 5.38
N TYR A 75 11.65 -23.78 6.35
CA TYR A 75 11.08 -22.67 7.12
C TYR A 75 10.89 -21.43 6.23
N VAL A 76 11.91 -21.07 5.45
CA VAL A 76 11.84 -19.95 4.50
C VAL A 76 10.74 -20.21 3.45
N MET A 77 10.68 -21.42 2.90
CA MET A 77 9.64 -21.82 1.94
C MET A 77 8.24 -21.75 2.56
N ALA A 78 8.04 -22.29 3.77
CA ALA A 78 6.76 -22.23 4.46
C ALA A 78 6.34 -20.79 4.76
N SER A 79 7.27 -19.95 5.24
CA SER A 79 7.03 -18.52 5.48
C SER A 79 6.63 -17.78 4.20
N ASN A 80 7.29 -18.06 3.08
CA ASN A 80 6.94 -17.48 1.78
C ASN A 80 5.55 -17.91 1.32
N ILE A 81 5.21 -19.20 1.42
CA ILE A 81 3.88 -19.71 1.07
C ILE A 81 2.79 -19.03 1.91
N VAL A 82 2.99 -18.92 3.23
CA VAL A 82 2.05 -18.23 4.12
C VAL A 82 1.93 -16.76 3.73
N HIS A 83 3.04 -16.07 3.50
CA HIS A 83 3.04 -14.65 3.11
C HIS A 83 2.26 -14.43 1.81
N TYR A 84 2.57 -15.20 0.76
CA TYR A 84 1.87 -15.10 -0.52
C TYR A 84 0.39 -15.43 -0.41
N SER A 85 0.03 -16.44 0.39
CA SER A 85 -1.38 -16.81 0.64
C SER A 85 -2.15 -15.64 1.26
N ILE A 86 -1.57 -14.97 2.28
CA ILE A 86 -2.19 -13.81 2.92
C ILE A 86 -2.32 -12.63 1.95
N VAL A 87 -1.29 -12.35 1.14
CA VAL A 87 -1.34 -11.26 0.15
C VAL A 87 -2.43 -11.54 -0.89
N ILE A 88 -2.56 -12.77 -1.37
CA ILE A 88 -3.64 -13.18 -2.30
C ILE A 88 -5.02 -12.95 -1.67
N VAL A 89 -5.21 -13.27 -0.39
CA VAL A 89 -6.46 -12.97 0.34
C VAL A 89 -6.75 -11.47 0.36
N PHE A 90 -5.74 -10.62 0.61
CA PHE A 90 -5.93 -9.16 0.55
C PHE A 90 -6.29 -8.66 -0.86
N ILE A 91 -5.67 -9.21 -1.91
CA ILE A 91 -6.02 -8.88 -3.30
C ILE A 91 -7.48 -9.26 -3.58
N MET A 92 -7.94 -10.44 -3.14
CA MET A 92 -9.35 -10.83 -3.27
C MET A 92 -10.27 -9.88 -2.51
N LEU A 93 -9.91 -9.47 -1.29
CA LEU A 93 -10.69 -8.48 -0.53
C LEU A 93 -10.76 -7.13 -1.24
N PHE A 94 -9.67 -6.65 -1.85
CA PHE A 94 -9.67 -5.42 -2.64
C PHE A 94 -10.52 -5.55 -3.90
N TYR A 95 -10.50 -6.70 -4.57
CA TYR A 95 -11.36 -6.97 -5.71
C TYR A 95 -12.85 -6.97 -5.33
N VAL A 96 -13.21 -7.63 -4.24
CA VAL A 96 -14.59 -7.64 -3.72
C VAL A 96 -15.04 -6.22 -3.34
N ASN A 97 -14.18 -5.45 -2.67
CA ASN A 97 -14.47 -4.06 -2.32
C ASN A 97 -14.65 -3.18 -3.58
N TYR A 98 -13.81 -3.36 -4.60
CA TYR A 98 -13.93 -2.68 -5.90
C TYR A 98 -15.25 -3.01 -6.59
N ARG A 99 -15.55 -4.31 -6.76
CA ARG A 99 -16.80 -4.76 -7.37
C ARG A 99 -17.99 -4.19 -6.60
N LYS A 100 -18.02 -4.33 -5.28
CA LYS A 100 -19.11 -3.83 -4.45
C LYS A 100 -19.33 -2.33 -4.63
N ILE A 101 -18.27 -1.52 -4.59
CA ILE A 101 -18.36 -0.08 -4.82
C ILE A 101 -18.80 0.24 -6.26
N SER A 102 -18.52 -0.60 -7.24
CA SER A 102 -18.91 -0.37 -8.63
C SER A 102 -20.40 -0.62 -8.94
N VAL A 103 -21.10 -1.42 -8.12
CA VAL A 103 -22.50 -1.81 -8.38
C VAL A 103 -23.50 -1.17 -7.38
N ILE A 104 -23.02 -0.43 -6.37
CA ILE A 104 -23.90 0.19 -5.37
C ILE A 104 -24.60 1.42 -5.96
N THR A 105 -25.92 1.44 -5.85
CA THR A 105 -26.78 2.55 -6.28
C THR A 105 -27.19 3.49 -5.15
N SER A 106 -27.03 3.08 -3.88
CA SER A 106 -27.42 3.85 -2.69
C SER A 106 -26.23 4.55 -2.01
N THR A 107 -26.37 5.85 -1.75
CA THR A 107 -25.38 6.73 -1.09
C THR A 107 -24.88 6.18 0.26
N LYS A 108 -25.79 5.79 1.16
CA LYS A 108 -25.43 5.23 2.48
C LYS A 108 -24.61 3.96 2.38
N ASN A 109 -24.95 3.08 1.44
CA ASN A 109 -24.22 1.83 1.20
C ASN A 109 -22.84 2.07 0.59
N LEU A 110 -22.72 3.08 -0.28
CA LEU A 110 -21.47 3.50 -0.90
C LEU A 110 -20.51 4.05 0.16
N MET A 111 -21.01 4.96 1.00
CA MET A 111 -20.30 5.51 2.15
C MET A 111 -19.79 4.43 3.12
N LYS A 112 -20.62 3.45 3.48
CA LYS A 112 -20.21 2.32 4.33
C LYS A 112 -19.12 1.47 3.68
N SER A 113 -19.22 1.26 2.37
CA SER A 113 -18.23 0.48 1.60
C SER A 113 -16.90 1.22 1.45
N ILE A 114 -16.92 2.56 1.32
CA ILE A 114 -15.75 3.43 1.35
C ILE A 114 -15.00 3.28 2.69
N LEU A 115 -15.70 3.39 3.82
CA LEU A 115 -15.10 3.23 5.14
C LEU A 115 -14.51 1.84 5.37
N LYS A 116 -15.21 0.78 4.92
CA LYS A 116 -14.70 -0.60 4.99
C LYS A 116 -13.45 -0.77 4.14
N THR A 117 -13.43 -0.23 2.93
CA THR A 117 -12.26 -0.26 2.04
C THR A 117 -11.06 0.42 2.70
N ARG A 118 -11.27 1.60 3.30
CA ARG A 118 -10.21 2.33 4.02
C ARG A 118 -9.59 1.50 5.14
N LYS A 119 -10.41 0.84 5.97
CA LYS A 119 -9.91 -0.07 7.02
C LYS A 119 -9.15 -1.26 6.44
N THR A 120 -9.68 -1.86 5.37
CA THR A 120 -9.03 -3.01 4.69
C THR A 120 -7.63 -2.62 4.19
N VAL A 121 -7.51 -1.45 3.57
CA VAL A 121 -6.23 -0.89 3.13
C VAL A 121 -5.28 -0.66 4.31
N GLN A 122 -5.76 -0.10 5.41
CA GLN A 122 -4.94 0.14 6.59
C GLN A 122 -4.40 -1.16 7.21
N TYR A 123 -5.22 -2.22 7.28
CA TYR A 123 -4.77 -3.53 7.74
C TYR A 123 -3.72 -4.13 6.83
N TYR A 124 -3.89 -3.99 5.52
CA TYR A 124 -2.89 -4.45 4.55
C TYR A 124 -1.54 -3.72 4.71
N ILE A 125 -1.55 -2.40 4.90
CA ILE A 125 -0.32 -1.62 5.15
C ILE A 125 0.37 -2.07 6.44
N TRP A 126 -0.40 -2.22 7.53
CA TRP A 126 0.15 -2.68 8.81
C TRP A 126 0.72 -4.10 8.72
N TYR A 127 0.02 -5.01 8.04
CA TYR A 127 0.52 -6.36 7.78
C TYR A 127 1.88 -6.32 7.07
N ASN A 128 2.01 -5.57 5.98
CA ASN A 128 3.28 -5.46 5.26
C ASN A 128 4.41 -4.89 6.12
N LEU A 129 4.15 -3.82 6.90
CA LEU A 129 5.15 -3.25 7.81
C LEU A 129 5.59 -4.23 8.90
N VAL A 130 4.66 -5.00 9.47
CA VAL A 130 4.96 -6.03 10.47
C VAL A 130 5.78 -7.16 9.86
N VAL A 131 5.43 -7.62 8.65
CA VAL A 131 6.20 -8.65 7.94
C VAL A 131 7.63 -8.17 7.68
N ILE A 132 7.82 -6.93 7.21
CA ILE A 132 9.17 -6.36 7.01
C ILE A 132 9.95 -6.34 8.32
N ALA A 133 9.34 -5.87 9.42
CA ALA A 133 9.99 -5.82 10.73
C ALA A 133 10.36 -7.23 11.25
N LEU A 134 9.46 -8.20 11.15
CA LEU A 134 9.72 -9.59 11.53
C LEU A 134 10.82 -10.22 10.68
N SER A 135 10.86 -9.93 9.38
CA SER A 135 11.93 -10.40 8.48
C SER A 135 13.30 -9.86 8.90
N PHE A 136 13.39 -8.61 9.35
CA PHE A 136 14.65 -8.07 9.90
C PHE A 136 15.07 -8.78 11.20
N VAL A 137 14.13 -9.02 12.12
CA VAL A 137 14.41 -9.75 13.37
C VAL A 137 14.90 -11.17 13.08
N LEU A 138 14.19 -11.90 12.21
CA LEU A 138 14.59 -13.24 11.77
C LEU A 138 15.96 -13.18 11.08
N GLY A 139 16.20 -12.20 10.21
CA GLY A 139 17.49 -12.00 9.55
C GLY A 139 18.66 -11.89 10.53
N ILE A 140 18.52 -11.13 11.61
CA ILE A 140 19.54 -11.05 12.67
C ILE A 140 19.79 -12.43 13.28
N VAL A 141 18.72 -13.10 13.74
CA VAL A 141 18.84 -14.40 14.42
C VAL A 141 19.55 -15.41 13.51
N LEU A 142 19.18 -15.46 12.24
CA LEU A 142 19.78 -16.35 11.26
C LEU A 142 21.26 -16.04 11.05
N VAL A 143 21.64 -14.78 10.85
CA VAL A 143 23.05 -14.41 10.66
C VAL A 143 23.90 -14.79 11.88
N PHE A 144 23.41 -14.58 13.11
CA PHE A 144 24.16 -14.96 14.31
C PHE A 144 24.23 -16.47 14.57
N MET A 145 23.17 -17.22 14.25
CA MET A 145 23.14 -18.68 14.46
C MET A 145 23.89 -19.46 13.38
N LEU A 146 23.89 -18.96 12.15
CA LEU A 146 24.22 -19.76 10.97
C LEU A 146 25.51 -19.34 10.29
N ASP A 147 25.93 -18.08 10.43
CA ASP A 147 27.19 -17.62 9.86
C ASP A 147 28.36 -17.93 10.82
N PRO A 148 29.29 -18.84 10.46
CA PRO A 148 30.42 -19.21 11.31
C PRO A 148 31.43 -18.06 11.50
N THR A 149 31.46 -17.10 10.58
CA THR A 149 32.34 -15.92 10.64
C THR A 149 31.77 -14.92 11.64
N ILE A 150 30.48 -14.58 11.49
CA ILE A 150 29.80 -13.65 12.38
C ILE A 150 29.69 -14.23 13.79
N SER A 151 29.39 -15.52 13.95
CA SER A 151 29.34 -16.16 15.28
C SER A 151 30.69 -16.12 16.00
N LYS A 152 31.83 -16.30 15.29
CA LYS A 152 33.16 -16.13 15.87
C LYS A 152 33.46 -14.68 16.26
N LEU A 153 33.17 -13.73 15.36
CA LEU A 153 33.37 -12.29 15.60
C LEU A 153 32.46 -11.75 16.72
N SER A 154 31.26 -12.34 16.89
CA SER A 154 30.30 -11.95 17.93
C SER A 154 30.77 -12.22 19.36
N LYS A 155 31.82 -13.04 19.55
CA LYS A 155 32.47 -13.23 20.85
C LYS A 155 33.09 -11.92 21.35
N ASN A 156 33.49 -11.03 20.43
CA ASN A 156 33.89 -9.68 20.78
C ASN A 156 32.63 -8.83 21.00
N ALA A 157 32.45 -8.36 22.24
CA ALA A 157 31.29 -7.56 22.63
C ALA A 157 31.14 -6.28 21.79
N ASN A 158 32.25 -5.58 21.49
CA ASN A 158 32.22 -4.35 20.70
C ASN A 158 31.71 -4.60 19.28
N PHE A 159 32.15 -5.70 18.66
CA PHE A 159 31.67 -6.10 17.34
C PHE A 159 30.19 -6.47 17.36
N LYS A 160 29.76 -7.27 18.35
CA LYS A 160 28.36 -7.69 18.50
C LYS A 160 27.42 -6.50 18.65
N TYR A 161 27.73 -5.56 19.54
CA TYR A 161 26.90 -4.37 19.74
C TYR A 161 26.92 -3.46 18.52
N GLY A 162 28.10 -3.23 17.90
CA GLY A 162 28.20 -2.44 16.67
C GLY A 162 27.40 -3.02 15.51
N PHE A 163 27.44 -4.34 15.33
CA PHE A 163 26.65 -5.02 14.30
C PHE A 163 25.14 -4.91 14.55
N ILE A 164 24.68 -5.15 15.78
CA ILE A 164 23.26 -5.03 16.13
C ILE A 164 22.78 -3.60 15.93
N ILE A 165 23.54 -2.60 16.38
CA ILE A 165 23.19 -1.18 16.20
C ILE A 165 23.11 -0.83 14.72
N GLY A 166 24.13 -1.19 13.93
CA GLY A 166 24.13 -0.94 12.48
C GLY A 166 22.95 -1.58 11.77
N PHE A 167 22.63 -2.83 12.12
CA PHE A 167 21.49 -3.54 11.54
C PHE A 167 20.15 -2.91 11.93
N VAL A 168 19.97 -2.53 13.20
CA VAL A 168 18.76 -1.83 13.68
C VAL A 168 18.60 -0.48 12.98
N LEU A 169 19.69 0.26 12.75
CA LEU A 169 19.66 1.51 12.00
C LEU A 169 19.20 1.29 10.55
N ILE A 170 19.75 0.29 9.86
CA ILE A 170 19.33 -0.07 8.50
C ILE A 170 17.85 -0.47 8.48
N ALA A 171 17.42 -1.33 9.42
CA ALA A 171 16.04 -1.74 9.53
C ALA A 171 15.09 -0.55 9.76
N ALA A 172 15.46 0.38 10.66
CA ALA A 172 14.69 1.58 10.93
C ALA A 172 14.57 2.49 9.70
N ILE A 173 15.66 2.66 8.95
CA ILE A 173 15.67 3.43 7.69
C ILE A 173 14.76 2.75 6.66
N THR A 174 14.87 1.44 6.46
CA THR A 174 14.04 0.70 5.51
C THR A 174 12.56 0.77 5.88
N ILE A 175 12.20 0.50 7.14
CA ILE A 175 10.82 0.62 7.63
C ILE A 175 10.31 2.05 7.47
N GLY A 176 11.14 3.06 7.75
CA GLY A 176 10.82 4.47 7.57
C GLY A 176 10.51 4.82 6.11
N ILE A 177 11.32 4.33 5.17
CA ILE A 177 11.10 4.51 3.72
C ILE A 177 9.78 3.87 3.29
N PHE A 178 9.54 2.60 3.65
CA PHE A 178 8.29 1.93 3.30
C PHE A 178 7.09 2.63 3.91
N TRP A 179 7.16 3.02 5.19
CA TRP A 179 6.10 3.77 5.84
C TRP A 179 5.82 5.11 5.14
N MET A 180 6.87 5.82 4.71
CA MET A 180 6.73 7.07 3.96
C MET A 180 6.08 6.84 2.59
N LEU A 181 6.51 5.81 1.84
CA LEU A 181 5.90 5.42 0.57
C LEU A 181 4.42 5.09 0.75
N TYR A 182 4.10 4.28 1.77
CA TYR A 182 2.71 3.95 2.11
C TYR A 182 1.89 5.19 2.47
N LYS A 183 2.45 6.10 3.28
CA LYS A 183 1.80 7.37 3.65
C LYS A 183 1.52 8.24 2.43
N VAL A 184 2.42 8.31 1.46
CA VAL A 184 2.24 9.12 0.25
C VAL A 184 1.23 8.48 -0.70
N ILE A 185 1.43 7.22 -1.06
CA ILE A 185 0.62 6.52 -2.06
C ILE A 185 -0.80 6.31 -1.54
N TYR A 186 -0.94 5.61 -0.42
CA TYR A 186 -2.25 5.28 0.12
C TYR A 186 -2.88 6.46 0.84
N GLY A 187 -2.10 7.36 1.45
CA GLY A 187 -2.66 8.58 2.06
C GLY A 187 -3.36 9.48 1.03
N ARG A 188 -2.80 9.65 -0.16
CA ARG A 188 -3.46 10.40 -1.25
C ARG A 188 -4.74 9.70 -1.72
N LEU A 189 -4.70 8.38 -1.91
CA LEU A 189 -5.88 7.61 -2.35
C LEU A 189 -6.98 7.62 -1.30
N LEU A 190 -6.64 7.37 -0.03
CA LEU A 190 -7.59 7.39 1.08
C LEU A 190 -8.16 8.79 1.33
N LYS A 191 -7.36 9.86 1.15
CA LYS A 191 -7.85 11.24 1.24
C LYS A 191 -8.87 11.54 0.15
N LYS A 192 -8.59 11.16 -1.11
CA LYS A 192 -9.55 11.29 -2.22
C LYS A 192 -10.85 10.52 -1.93
N LEU A 193 -10.74 9.31 -1.40
CA LEU A 193 -11.90 8.49 -1.05
C LEU A 193 -12.73 9.14 0.08
N TYR A 194 -12.08 9.77 1.06
CA TYR A 194 -12.74 10.48 2.16
C TYR A 194 -13.41 11.79 1.71
N GLN A 195 -12.78 12.54 0.81
CA GLN A 195 -13.38 13.75 0.23
C GLN A 195 -14.68 13.40 -0.51
N ASN A 196 -14.67 12.33 -1.31
CA ASN A 196 -15.89 11.86 -1.97
C ASN A 196 -16.98 11.43 -0.96
N TYR A 197 -16.60 10.83 0.17
CA TYR A 197 -17.54 10.49 1.24
C TYR A 197 -18.19 11.74 1.86
N GLU A 198 -17.40 12.78 2.15
CA GLU A 198 -17.92 14.04 2.71
C GLU A 198 -18.83 14.78 1.71
N GLU A 199 -18.50 14.74 0.42
CA GLU A 199 -19.37 15.31 -0.63
C GLU A 199 -20.69 14.54 -0.75
N LEU A 200 -20.66 13.21 -0.76
CA LEU A 200 -21.88 12.39 -0.77
C LEU A 200 -22.76 12.64 0.47
N LYS A 201 -22.15 12.83 1.64
CA LYS A 201 -22.85 13.12 2.89
C LYS A 201 -23.61 14.46 2.84
N LYS A 202 -23.11 15.44 2.09
CA LYS A 202 -23.76 16.76 1.92
C LYS A 202 -24.93 16.75 0.94
N ILE A 203 -25.04 15.73 0.09
CA ILE A 203 -26.12 15.58 -0.90
C ILE A 203 -27.27 14.75 -0.31
N ASP A 204 -26.96 13.81 0.58
CA ASP A 204 -27.94 12.94 1.25
C ASP A 204 -28.67 13.63 2.44
N PHE A 205 -28.28 14.87 2.79
CA PHE A 205 -28.84 15.72 3.84
C PHE A 205 -29.26 17.06 3.26
#